data_AF-A0A451CRK3-F1
#
_entry.id   AF-A0A451CRK3-F1
#
_cell.length_a   1.000
_cell.length_b   1.000
_cell.length_c   1.000
_cell.angle_alpha   90.00
_cell.angle_beta   90.00
_cell.angle_gamma   90.00
#
_symmetry.space_group_name_H-M   'P 1'
#
loop_
_entity.id
_entity.type
_entity.pdbx_description
1 polymer ?
#
loop_
_entity_poly.entity_id
_entity_poly.type
_entity_poly.pdbx_seq_one_letter_code
_entity_poly.pdbx_strand_id
1 'polypeptide(L)'
;MGDKDIVSKEIVGKLTAHLAIYLLKLSIDPDFQETMGTEHQRVEDRRADLVVKLRERGGEPFLLHIEIQNNNDPKMPVRMMRYLTDVLLAYPEFPVRQYLIYIGAEKLTMPNKFEGPDTHHQYGLIDMRAVDCQYLLEKDTPEALVLSILCDFKGRDPQEVVNYIYTRLQELLKDDIKRLRECIDMLQILSVNRDLDEQIEEAKKVLTQIDMTRIPTYRIGMEKGMEKGKAEFFSTLLSQKFGTLPPLVAQRIDNAHSEELVMWGERILTAKSLDEVFS
;
A
#
# COMPACT_ATOMS: atom_id res chain seq x y z
N MET A 1 -2.98 -8.88 8.87
CA MET A 1 -3.88 -8.09 8.00
C MET A 1 -3.61 -6.59 8.08
N GLY A 2 -3.29 -6.02 9.25
CA GLY A 2 -3.06 -4.56 9.38
C GLY A 2 -1.90 -3.96 8.58
N ASP A 3 -0.74 -4.64 8.47
CA ASP A 3 0.44 -4.04 7.83
C ASP A 3 0.28 -3.78 6.33
N LYS A 4 -0.43 -4.65 5.60
CA LYS A 4 -0.71 -4.46 4.17
C LYS A 4 -1.61 -3.24 3.92
N ASP A 5 -2.59 -3.04 4.80
CA ASP A 5 -3.52 -1.93 4.67
C ASP A 5 -2.83 -0.59 4.85
N ILE A 6 -1.92 -0.54 5.80
CA ILE A 6 -1.10 0.63 6.11
C ILE A 6 -0.23 1.02 4.92
N VAL A 7 0.49 0.06 4.33
CA VAL A 7 1.43 0.33 3.23
C VAL A 7 0.68 0.82 1.98
N SER A 8 -0.48 0.23 1.68
CA SER A 8 -1.31 0.66 0.54
C SER A 8 -1.81 2.09 0.71
N LYS A 9 -2.25 2.47 1.92
CA LYS A 9 -2.68 3.85 2.22
C LYS A 9 -1.52 4.84 2.11
N GLU A 10 -0.33 4.49 2.59
CA GLU A 10 0.86 5.35 2.47
C GLU A 10 1.23 5.60 1.01
N ILE A 11 1.19 4.55 0.18
CA ILE A 11 1.50 4.63 -1.26
C ILE A 11 0.49 5.52 -1.98
N VAL A 12 -0.79 5.26 -1.80
CA VAL A 12 -1.84 6.09 -2.41
C VAL A 12 -1.73 7.52 -1.87
N GLY A 13 -1.39 7.70 -0.59
CA GLY A 13 -1.04 8.96 0.06
C GLY A 13 0.03 9.76 -0.69
N LYS A 14 1.13 9.11 -1.10
CA LYS A 14 2.19 9.73 -1.92
C LYS A 14 1.69 10.12 -3.32
N LEU A 15 0.73 9.37 -3.85
CA LEU A 15 0.10 9.62 -5.15
C LEU A 15 -1.08 10.62 -5.07
N THR A 16 -1.48 11.02 -3.86
CA THR A 16 -2.72 11.79 -3.63
C THR A 16 -2.76 13.16 -4.31
N ALA A 17 -1.61 13.83 -4.45
CA ALA A 17 -1.53 15.07 -5.24
C ALA A 17 -1.94 14.84 -6.71
N HIS A 18 -1.56 13.70 -7.29
CA HIS A 18 -1.94 13.33 -8.66
C HIS A 18 -3.39 12.82 -8.73
N LEU A 19 -3.85 12.09 -7.70
CA LEU A 19 -5.24 11.65 -7.58
C LEU A 19 -6.22 12.82 -7.55
N ALA A 20 -5.87 13.90 -6.82
CA ALA A 20 -6.67 15.12 -6.77
C ALA A 20 -6.90 15.73 -8.16
N ILE A 21 -5.87 15.75 -9.00
CA ILE A 21 -5.95 16.31 -10.35
C ILE A 21 -6.76 15.39 -11.26
N TYR A 22 -6.44 14.09 -11.29
CA TYR A 22 -7.02 13.18 -12.26
C TYR A 22 -8.42 12.70 -11.89
N LEU A 23 -8.66 12.29 -10.65
CA LEU A 23 -9.94 11.71 -10.27
C LEU A 23 -10.99 12.76 -9.95
N LEU A 24 -10.59 13.89 -9.35
CA LEU A 24 -11.53 14.94 -8.93
C LEU A 24 -11.82 15.95 -10.04
N LYS A 25 -11.15 15.84 -11.19
CA LYS A 25 -11.28 16.74 -12.35
C LYS A 25 -11.12 18.23 -11.99
N LEU A 26 -10.29 18.52 -10.99
CA LEU A 26 -10.07 19.88 -10.52
C LEU A 26 -9.06 20.60 -11.45
N SER A 27 -9.44 21.78 -11.93
CA SER A 27 -8.57 22.62 -12.78
C SER A 27 -7.62 23.45 -11.93
N ILE A 28 -6.66 22.79 -11.30
CA ILE A 28 -5.73 23.39 -10.33
C ILE A 28 -4.66 24.25 -11.02
N ASP A 29 -4.33 25.36 -10.38
CA ASP A 29 -3.14 26.17 -10.70
C ASP A 29 -1.87 25.43 -10.20
N PRO A 30 -0.99 24.96 -11.10
CA PRO A 30 0.18 24.16 -10.70
C PRO A 30 1.17 24.93 -9.81
N ASP A 31 1.13 26.27 -9.83
CA ASP A 31 1.99 27.12 -9.01
C ASP A 31 1.40 27.38 -7.60
N PHE A 32 0.23 26.81 -7.28
CA PHE A 32 -0.48 27.04 -6.01
C PHE A 32 -0.89 25.74 -5.33
N GLN A 33 0.11 25.03 -4.80
CA GLN A 33 -0.07 23.84 -3.98
C GLN A 33 0.76 23.93 -2.70
N GLU A 34 0.10 23.95 -1.54
CA GLU A 34 0.74 23.99 -0.23
C GLU A 34 0.20 22.88 0.66
N THR A 35 1.05 21.94 1.08
CA THR A 35 0.66 20.86 2.01
C THR A 35 0.49 21.44 3.42
N MET A 36 -0.67 21.23 4.02
CA MET A 36 -0.97 21.72 5.36
C MET A 36 -0.68 20.61 6.37
N GLY A 37 0.21 20.87 7.32
CA GLY A 37 0.48 19.94 8.41
C GLY A 37 -0.60 20.04 9.49
N THR A 38 -1.42 19.00 9.67
CA THR A 38 -2.30 18.89 10.83
C THR A 38 -1.53 18.24 11.99
N GLU A 39 -0.74 19.02 12.72
CA GLU A 39 -0.06 18.57 13.94
C GLU A 39 -1.02 18.47 15.14
N HIS A 40 -1.92 17.51 15.11
CA HIS A 40 -2.59 17.05 16.33
C HIS A 40 -2.26 15.58 16.57
N GLN A 41 -1.23 15.35 17.40
CA GLN A 41 -0.89 14.04 17.96
C GLN A 41 -2.04 13.58 18.86
N ARG A 42 -2.90 12.71 18.34
CA ARG A 42 -3.69 11.76 19.13
C ARG A 42 -3.48 10.39 18.52
N VAL A 43 -3.38 9.36 19.35
CA VAL A 43 -3.02 7.98 18.98
C VAL A 43 -4.16 7.32 18.18
N GLU A 44 -4.36 7.81 16.96
CA GLU A 44 -4.96 7.08 15.85
C GLU A 44 -3.92 7.14 14.74
N ASP A 45 -3.58 5.98 14.19
CA ASP A 45 -2.44 5.80 13.29
C ASP A 45 -2.38 6.84 12.16
N ARG A 46 -1.35 7.69 12.18
CA ARG A 46 -0.98 8.70 11.15
C ARG A 46 -0.64 8.05 9.81
N ARG A 47 -1.58 7.41 9.13
CA ARG A 47 -1.24 6.59 7.96
C ARG A 47 -2.07 6.82 6.70
N ALA A 48 -2.94 7.86 6.66
CA ALA A 48 -2.89 8.95 5.65
C ALA A 48 -4.21 9.77 5.54
N ASP A 49 -4.33 10.85 6.33
CA ASP A 49 -5.19 12.00 6.01
C ASP A 49 -4.32 13.07 5.32
N LEU A 50 -4.57 13.35 4.04
CA LEU A 50 -3.89 14.45 3.34
C LEU A 50 -4.77 15.71 3.38
N VAL A 51 -4.20 16.83 3.82
CA VAL A 51 -4.81 18.16 3.69
C VAL A 51 -3.90 19.05 2.86
N VAL A 52 -4.37 19.50 1.70
CA VAL A 52 -3.62 20.39 0.81
C VAL A 52 -4.43 21.64 0.54
N LYS A 53 -3.79 22.79 0.63
CA LYS A 53 -4.35 24.05 0.14
C LYS A 53 -4.14 24.13 -1.36
N LEU A 54 -5.24 24.28 -2.08
CA LEU A 54 -5.30 24.34 -3.53
C LEU A 54 -6.06 25.57 -3.99
N ARG A 55 -5.90 25.91 -5.26
CA ARG A 55 -6.68 26.94 -5.94
C ARG A 55 -7.02 26.49 -7.34
N GLU A 56 -8.30 26.51 -7.68
CA GLU A 56 -8.73 26.37 -9.09
C GLU A 56 -8.38 27.65 -9.85
N ARG A 57 -8.08 27.54 -11.15
CA ARG A 57 -7.73 28.71 -11.98
C ARG A 57 -8.83 29.78 -11.91
N GLY A 58 -8.49 30.95 -11.38
CA GLY A 58 -9.41 32.09 -11.23
C GLY A 58 -10.40 31.97 -10.07
N GLY A 59 -10.27 30.95 -9.21
CA GLY A 59 -11.09 30.76 -8.02
C GLY A 59 -10.37 31.14 -6.71
N GLU A 60 -11.14 31.13 -5.62
CA GLU A 60 -10.63 31.30 -4.26
C GLU A 60 -9.89 30.03 -3.78
N PRO A 61 -8.88 30.18 -2.90
CA PRO A 61 -8.19 29.03 -2.32
C PRO A 61 -9.13 28.21 -1.42
N PHE A 62 -8.93 26.89 -1.43
CA PHE A 62 -9.68 25.96 -0.58
C PHE A 62 -8.75 24.85 -0.06
N LEU A 63 -9.17 24.19 1.01
CA LEU A 63 -8.51 23.01 1.53
C LEU A 63 -9.15 21.76 0.93
N LEU A 64 -8.33 20.92 0.31
CA LEU A 64 -8.70 19.59 -0.12
C LEU A 64 -8.24 18.59 0.94
N HIS A 65 -9.19 17.90 1.55
CA HIS A 65 -8.92 16.77 2.43
C HIS A 65 -9.25 15.47 1.71
N ILE A 66 -8.29 14.56 1.67
CA ILE A 66 -8.43 13.23 1.07
C ILE A 66 -8.12 12.17 2.12
N GLU A 67 -9.06 11.25 2.28
CA GLU A 67 -8.93 10.05 3.11
C GLU A 67 -8.93 8.79 2.22
N ILE A 68 -8.11 7.79 2.55
CA ILE A 68 -7.98 6.56 1.77
C ILE A 68 -8.42 5.36 2.61
N GLN A 69 -9.29 4.51 2.06
CA GLN A 69 -9.78 3.31 2.73
C GLN A 69 -9.67 2.06 1.86
N ASN A 70 -9.18 0.99 2.48
CA ASN A 70 -9.15 -0.36 1.88
C ASN A 70 -10.33 -1.20 2.32
N ASN A 71 -10.89 -0.91 3.50
CA ASN A 71 -11.94 -1.70 4.10
C ASN A 71 -13.20 -0.84 4.27
N ASN A 72 -14.36 -1.48 4.19
CA ASN A 72 -15.61 -0.83 4.54
C ASN A 72 -15.64 -0.65 6.06
N ASP A 73 -15.50 0.59 6.53
CA ASP A 73 -15.64 0.92 7.95
C ASP A 73 -16.97 1.68 8.15
N PRO A 74 -17.94 1.10 8.91
CA PRO A 74 -19.24 1.73 9.11
C PRO A 74 -19.17 3.05 9.89
N LYS A 75 -18.05 3.33 10.58
CA LYS A 75 -17.83 4.59 11.29
C LYS A 75 -17.26 5.69 10.40
N MET A 76 -16.89 5.40 9.14
CA MET A 76 -16.28 6.39 8.24
C MET A 76 -17.09 7.67 8.06
N PRO A 77 -18.43 7.63 7.90
CA PRO A 77 -19.19 8.87 7.71
C PRO A 77 -19.06 9.85 8.89
N VAL A 78 -19.03 9.33 10.13
CA VAL A 78 -18.81 10.12 11.34
C VAL A 78 -17.34 10.58 11.42
N ARG A 79 -16.39 9.72 11.05
CA ARG A 79 -14.97 10.08 11.02
C ARG A 79 -14.69 11.21 10.03
N MET A 80 -15.29 11.20 8.84
CA MET A 80 -15.15 12.28 7.85
C MET A 80 -15.68 13.62 8.39
N MET A 81 -16.81 13.62 9.09
CA MET A 81 -17.30 14.82 9.78
C MET A 81 -16.32 15.29 10.86
N ARG A 82 -15.75 14.38 11.66
CA ARG A 82 -14.74 14.72 12.66
C ARG A 82 -13.51 15.36 12.00
N TYR A 83 -13.01 14.78 10.92
CA TYR A 83 -11.88 15.34 10.16
C TYR A 83 -12.19 16.74 9.62
N LEU A 84 -13.41 16.98 9.14
CA LEU A 84 -13.83 18.30 8.72
C LEU A 84 -13.69 19.31 9.86
N THR A 85 -14.21 18.96 11.04
CA THR A 85 -14.16 19.86 12.20
C THR A 85 -12.72 20.14 12.65
N ASP A 86 -11.85 19.13 12.63
CA ASP A 86 -10.43 19.30 12.97
C ASP A 86 -9.73 20.26 11.99
N VAL A 87 -9.98 20.11 10.69
CA VAL A 87 -9.42 20.99 9.65
C VAL A 87 -9.97 22.42 9.76
N LEU A 88 -11.28 22.59 9.96
CA LEU A 88 -11.90 23.90 10.13
C LEU A 88 -11.44 24.62 11.40
N LEU A 89 -11.16 23.89 12.48
CA LEU A 89 -10.60 24.48 13.71
C LEU A 89 -9.17 24.99 13.49
N ALA A 90 -8.35 24.25 12.74
CA ALA A 90 -6.99 24.66 12.42
C ALA A 90 -6.94 25.80 11.39
N TYR A 91 -7.88 25.81 10.44
CA TYR A 91 -7.88 26.70 9.27
C TYR A 91 -9.29 27.24 8.95
N PRO A 92 -9.87 28.08 9.83
CA PRO A 92 -11.26 28.54 9.71
C PRO A 92 -11.50 29.45 8.49
N GLU A 93 -10.44 30.02 7.94
CA GLU A 93 -10.46 31.00 6.84
C GLU A 93 -10.78 30.34 5.48
N PHE A 94 -10.61 29.02 5.35
CA PHE A 94 -10.65 28.33 4.07
C PHE A 94 -11.84 27.36 3.97
N PRO A 95 -12.57 27.35 2.84
CA PRO A 95 -13.55 26.30 2.59
C PRO A 95 -12.85 24.95 2.45
N VAL A 96 -13.46 23.89 2.97
CA VAL A 96 -12.92 22.52 2.94
C VAL A 96 -13.74 21.65 1.99
N ARG A 97 -13.08 20.94 1.08
CA ARG A 97 -13.66 19.91 0.22
C ARG A 97 -13.09 18.56 0.64
N GLN A 98 -13.95 17.62 0.98
CA GLN A 98 -13.54 16.29 1.45
C GLN A 98 -13.85 15.22 0.42
N TYR A 99 -12.88 14.33 0.22
CA TYR A 99 -13.04 13.14 -0.59
C TYR A 99 -12.52 11.91 0.14
N LEU A 100 -13.24 10.80 0.02
CA LEU A 100 -12.77 9.49 0.38
C LEU A 100 -12.50 8.70 -0.90
N ILE A 101 -11.30 8.15 -1.02
CA ILE A 101 -10.91 7.25 -2.10
C ILE A 101 -10.90 5.82 -1.55
N TYR A 102 -11.81 4.99 -2.04
CA TYR A 102 -11.91 3.59 -1.68
C TYR A 102 -11.13 2.73 -2.67
N ILE A 103 -10.16 1.98 -2.16
CA ILE A 103 -9.25 1.14 -2.95
C ILE A 103 -9.38 -0.36 -2.59
N GLY A 104 -10.38 -0.72 -1.80
CA GLY A 104 -10.58 -2.07 -1.28
C GLY A 104 -10.87 -3.12 -2.34
N ALA A 105 -10.56 -4.38 -1.99
CA ALA A 105 -10.89 -5.55 -2.79
C ALA A 105 -12.39 -5.89 -2.73
N GLU A 106 -13.02 -5.65 -1.58
CA GLU A 106 -14.47 -5.83 -1.41
C GLU A 106 -15.27 -4.76 -2.15
N LYS A 107 -16.55 -5.02 -2.40
CA LYS A 107 -17.46 -4.00 -2.93
C LYS A 107 -17.65 -2.89 -1.89
N LEU A 108 -17.62 -1.63 -2.33
CA LEU A 108 -17.92 -0.50 -1.46
C LEU A 108 -19.37 -0.59 -0.92
N THR A 109 -19.51 -0.49 0.40
CA THR A 109 -20.80 -0.47 1.12
C THR A 109 -20.95 0.75 2.04
N MET A 110 -19.87 1.50 2.28
CA MET A 110 -19.91 2.73 3.10
C MET A 110 -20.73 3.81 2.39
N PRO A 111 -21.63 4.53 3.09
CA PRO A 111 -22.26 5.70 2.52
C PRO A 111 -21.28 6.87 2.44
N ASN A 112 -21.60 7.87 1.63
CA ASN A 112 -20.83 9.11 1.49
C ASN A 112 -21.40 10.27 2.34
N LYS A 113 -22.33 9.95 3.25
CA LYS A 113 -23.04 10.93 4.05
C LYS A 113 -23.29 10.38 5.45
N PHE A 114 -23.32 11.31 6.40
CA PHE A 114 -23.85 11.10 7.74
C PHE A 114 -25.11 11.94 7.89
N GLU A 115 -26.19 11.30 8.35
CA GLU A 115 -27.48 11.92 8.60
C GLU A 115 -27.88 11.70 10.07
N GLY A 116 -27.92 12.79 10.82
CA GLY A 116 -28.52 12.86 12.15
C GLY A 116 -29.75 13.79 12.15
N PRO A 117 -30.46 13.90 13.29
CA PRO A 117 -31.65 14.74 13.39
C PRO A 117 -31.39 16.22 13.03
N ASP A 118 -30.30 16.78 13.54
CA ASP A 118 -29.96 18.21 13.39
C ASP A 118 -28.67 18.43 12.59
N THR A 119 -28.06 17.36 12.07
CA THR A 119 -26.75 17.43 11.42
C THR A 119 -26.75 16.60 10.14
N HIS A 120 -26.36 17.23 9.05
CA HIS A 120 -26.11 16.58 7.77
C HIS A 120 -24.69 16.86 7.34
N HIS A 121 -23.97 15.83 6.94
CA HIS A 121 -22.63 15.96 6.37
C HIS A 121 -22.46 15.01 5.20
N GLN A 122 -21.92 15.53 4.10
CA GLN A 122 -21.67 14.78 2.88
C GLN A 122 -20.26 15.09 2.38
N TYR A 123 -19.60 14.07 1.84
CA TYR A 123 -18.30 14.16 1.21
C TYR A 123 -18.31 13.45 -0.15
N GLY A 124 -17.30 13.73 -0.97
CA GLY A 124 -17.08 12.98 -2.21
C GLY A 124 -16.61 11.57 -1.88
N LEU A 125 -17.14 10.57 -2.57
CA LEU A 125 -16.74 9.18 -2.39
C LEU A 125 -16.43 8.58 -3.76
N ILE A 126 -15.21 8.13 -3.95
CA ILE A 126 -14.75 7.52 -5.20
C ILE A 126 -14.41 6.07 -4.92
N ASP A 127 -15.14 5.17 -5.56
CA ASP A 127 -14.78 3.76 -5.64
C ASP A 127 -13.86 3.56 -6.85
N MET A 128 -12.59 3.22 -6.60
CA MET A 128 -11.65 2.94 -7.70
C MET A 128 -12.14 1.80 -8.60
N ARG A 129 -12.93 0.86 -8.08
CA ARG A 129 -13.54 -0.24 -8.85
C ARG A 129 -14.58 0.23 -9.86
N ALA A 130 -15.06 1.47 -9.77
CA ALA A 130 -16.01 2.05 -10.72
C ALA A 130 -15.33 2.96 -11.76
N VAL A 131 -14.06 3.30 -11.54
CA VAL A 131 -13.27 4.13 -12.46
C VAL A 131 -12.80 3.27 -13.62
N ASP A 132 -13.06 3.69 -14.86
CA ASP A 132 -12.52 3.02 -16.04
C ASP A 132 -10.99 3.17 -16.09
N CYS A 133 -10.25 2.06 -16.18
CA CYS A 133 -8.79 2.10 -16.21
C CYS A 133 -8.25 2.92 -17.38
N GLN A 134 -8.94 2.91 -18.52
CA GLN A 134 -8.53 3.64 -19.72
C GLN A 134 -8.35 5.14 -19.45
N TYR A 135 -9.20 5.73 -18.60
CA TYR A 135 -9.12 7.14 -18.24
C TYR A 135 -7.77 7.52 -17.63
N LEU A 136 -7.19 6.63 -16.80
CA LEU A 136 -5.88 6.85 -16.18
C LEU A 136 -4.74 6.43 -17.10
N LEU A 137 -4.90 5.34 -17.86
CA LEU A 137 -3.90 4.90 -18.83
C LEU A 137 -3.60 5.97 -19.89
N GLU A 138 -4.62 6.72 -20.33
CA GLU A 138 -4.49 7.82 -21.30
C GLU A 138 -3.74 9.05 -20.76
N LYS A 139 -3.56 9.18 -19.44
CA LYS A 139 -2.80 10.28 -18.85
C LYS A 139 -1.31 10.13 -19.08
N ASP A 140 -0.86 8.90 -19.33
CA ASP A 140 0.51 8.60 -19.71
C ASP A 140 1.58 9.14 -18.74
N THR A 141 1.25 9.16 -17.45
CA THR A 141 2.17 9.50 -16.36
C THR A 141 2.42 8.28 -15.47
N PRO A 142 3.62 8.14 -14.88
CA PRO A 142 3.93 6.99 -14.03
C PRO A 142 2.92 6.78 -12.89
N GLU A 143 2.47 7.87 -12.28
CA GLU A 143 1.52 7.85 -11.17
C GLU A 143 0.13 7.38 -11.63
N ALA A 144 -0.36 7.88 -12.77
CA ALA A 144 -1.65 7.47 -13.30
C ALA A 144 -1.63 6.00 -13.76
N LEU A 145 -0.53 5.55 -14.37
CA LEU A 145 -0.32 4.15 -14.74
C LEU A 145 -0.36 3.23 -13.52
N VAL A 146 0.35 3.58 -12.44
CA VAL A 146 0.32 2.81 -11.19
C VAL A 146 -1.08 2.74 -10.60
N LEU A 147 -1.81 3.85 -10.57
CA LEU A 147 -3.17 3.90 -10.01
C LEU A 147 -4.19 3.16 -10.86
N SER A 148 -3.97 3.04 -12.18
CA SER A 148 -4.87 2.35 -13.10
C SER A 148 -5.03 0.86 -12.76
N ILE A 149 -4.09 0.26 -12.02
CA ILE A 149 -4.19 -1.12 -11.55
C ILE A 149 -5.39 -1.34 -10.63
N LEU A 150 -5.84 -0.29 -9.93
CA LEU A 150 -6.98 -0.34 -9.01
C LEU A 150 -8.32 -0.12 -9.72
N CYS A 151 -8.32 0.18 -11.02
CA CYS A 151 -9.52 0.55 -11.76
C CYS A 151 -10.31 -0.66 -12.29
N ASP A 152 -11.50 -0.40 -12.82
CA ASP A 152 -12.28 -1.32 -13.63
C ASP A 152 -11.63 -1.52 -15.00
N PHE A 153 -11.30 -2.76 -15.34
CA PHE A 153 -10.70 -3.11 -16.64
C PHE A 153 -11.73 -3.22 -17.76
N LYS A 154 -13.03 -3.03 -17.48
CA LYS A 154 -14.13 -3.06 -18.48
C LYS A 154 -14.14 -4.34 -19.31
N GLY A 155 -13.77 -5.47 -18.69
CA GLY A 155 -13.72 -6.77 -19.34
C GLY A 155 -12.50 -6.99 -20.25
N ARG A 156 -11.51 -6.10 -20.24
CA ARG A 156 -10.20 -6.35 -20.85
C ARG A 156 -9.49 -7.47 -20.10
N ASP A 157 -8.61 -8.17 -20.82
CA ASP A 157 -7.76 -9.18 -20.22
C ASP A 157 -6.82 -8.54 -19.17
N PRO A 158 -6.84 -9.01 -17.91
CA PRO A 158 -5.99 -8.45 -16.87
C PRO A 158 -4.50 -8.54 -17.18
N GLN A 159 -4.03 -9.60 -17.85
CA GLN A 159 -2.63 -9.76 -18.21
C GLN A 159 -2.21 -8.71 -19.24
N GLU A 160 -3.05 -8.45 -20.25
CA GLU A 160 -2.78 -7.40 -21.25
C GLU A 160 -2.65 -6.01 -20.60
N VAL A 161 -3.56 -5.67 -19.67
CA VAL A 161 -3.51 -4.38 -18.96
C VAL A 161 -2.26 -4.27 -18.10
N VAL A 162 -1.93 -5.30 -17.34
CA VAL A 162 -0.72 -5.33 -16.50
C VAL A 162 0.54 -5.20 -17.36
N ASN A 163 0.65 -5.98 -18.44
CA ASN A 163 1.79 -5.92 -19.36
C ASN A 163 1.94 -4.52 -19.96
N TYR A 164 0.83 -3.91 -20.40
CA TYR A 164 0.84 -2.54 -20.91
C TYR A 164 1.39 -1.55 -19.88
N ILE A 165 0.90 -1.60 -18.64
CA ILE A 165 1.35 -0.70 -17.57
C ILE A 165 2.86 -0.84 -17.34
N TYR A 166 3.35 -2.07 -17.24
CA TYR A 166 4.78 -2.34 -17.02
C TYR A 166 5.65 -1.85 -18.17
N THR A 167 5.30 -2.19 -19.41
CA THR A 167 6.04 -1.73 -20.60
C THR A 167 6.06 -0.22 -20.66
N ARG A 168 4.92 0.44 -20.40
CA ARG A 168 4.84 1.89 -20.45
C ARG A 168 5.64 2.57 -19.34
N LEU A 169 5.63 2.02 -18.13
CA LEU A 169 6.47 2.51 -17.03
C LEU A 169 7.96 2.40 -17.37
N GLN A 170 8.40 1.30 -17.98
CA GLN A 170 9.79 1.14 -18.42
C GLN A 170 10.19 2.15 -19.50
N GLU A 171 9.32 2.40 -20.47
CA GLU A 171 9.57 3.37 -21.54
C GLU A 171 9.69 4.80 -20.99
N LEU A 172 8.78 5.19 -20.09
CA LEU A 172 8.73 6.53 -19.49
C LEU A 172 9.89 6.77 -18.52
N LEU A 173 10.34 5.73 -17.81
CA LEU A 173 11.35 5.84 -16.74
C LEU A 173 12.67 5.12 -17.08
N LYS A 174 12.95 4.91 -18.38
CA LYS A 174 14.16 4.23 -18.86
C LYS A 174 15.47 4.81 -18.30
N ASP A 175 15.49 6.12 -18.08
CA ASP A 175 16.66 6.86 -17.60
C ASP A 175 16.66 7.04 -16.07
N ASP A 176 15.56 6.69 -15.39
CA ASP A 176 15.38 6.80 -13.94
C ASP A 176 14.96 5.46 -13.32
N ILE A 177 15.96 4.57 -13.22
CA ILE A 177 15.79 3.21 -12.68
C ILE A 177 15.27 3.23 -11.24
N LYS A 178 15.63 4.26 -10.46
CA LYS A 178 15.18 4.38 -9.07
C LYS A 178 13.67 4.62 -9.03
N ARG A 179 13.20 5.61 -9.80
CA ARG A 179 11.76 5.92 -9.88
C ARG A 179 10.98 4.79 -10.53
N LEU A 180 11.54 4.11 -11.53
CA LEU A 180 10.94 2.91 -12.12
C LEU A 180 10.71 1.83 -11.06
N ARG A 181 11.71 1.56 -10.22
CA ARG A 181 11.59 0.60 -9.12
C ARG A 181 10.50 1.00 -8.14
N GLU A 182 10.47 2.27 -7.74
CA GLU A 182 9.44 2.79 -6.83
C GLU A 182 8.03 2.60 -7.42
N CYS A 183 7.83 2.92 -8.70
CA CYS A 183 6.54 2.69 -9.38
C CYS A 183 6.16 1.22 -9.46
N ILE A 184 7.10 0.33 -9.78
CA ILE A 184 6.85 -1.11 -9.83
C ILE A 184 6.51 -1.66 -8.43
N ASP A 185 7.21 -1.23 -7.39
CA ASP A 185 6.93 -1.65 -6.01
C ASP A 185 5.53 -1.19 -5.59
N MET A 186 5.16 0.06 -5.91
CA MET A 186 3.80 0.57 -5.66
C MET A 186 2.74 -0.24 -6.42
N LEU A 187 2.97 -0.53 -7.70
CA LEU A 187 2.05 -1.31 -8.53
C LEU A 187 1.80 -2.70 -7.93
N GLN A 188 2.85 -3.39 -7.50
CA GLN A 188 2.75 -4.71 -6.87
C GLN A 188 1.90 -4.67 -5.60
N ILE A 189 2.13 -3.67 -4.74
CA ILE A 189 1.39 -3.57 -3.48
C ILE A 189 -0.10 -3.30 -3.75
N LEU A 190 -0.41 -2.40 -4.68
CA LEU A 190 -1.79 -2.07 -5.03
C LEU A 190 -2.51 -3.20 -5.78
N SER A 191 -1.78 -4.00 -6.55
CA SER A 191 -2.32 -5.14 -7.30
C SER A 191 -2.98 -6.20 -6.42
N VAL A 192 -2.53 -6.33 -5.17
CA VAL A 192 -3.11 -7.24 -4.17
C VAL A 192 -4.58 -6.93 -3.90
N ASN A 193 -4.99 -5.65 -4.00
CA ASN A 193 -6.38 -5.27 -3.80
C ASN A 193 -7.29 -5.69 -4.98
N ARG A 194 -6.73 -6.28 -6.03
CA ARG A 194 -7.43 -6.73 -7.23
C ARG A 194 -7.14 -8.20 -7.57
N ASP A 195 -6.48 -8.92 -6.66
CA ASP A 195 -6.11 -10.33 -6.83
C ASP A 195 -5.32 -10.58 -8.14
N LEU A 196 -4.39 -9.66 -8.46
CA LEU A 196 -3.60 -9.69 -9.70
C LEU A 196 -2.20 -10.32 -9.53
N ASP A 197 -1.97 -11.06 -8.44
CA ASP A 197 -0.65 -11.62 -8.12
C ASP A 197 -0.08 -12.48 -9.26
N GLU A 198 -0.92 -13.31 -9.90
CA GLU A 198 -0.51 -14.15 -11.03
C GLU A 198 -0.04 -13.31 -12.23
N GLN A 199 -0.79 -12.25 -12.56
CA GLN A 199 -0.50 -11.39 -13.71
C GLN A 199 0.76 -10.57 -13.49
N ILE A 200 0.98 -10.11 -12.25
CA ILE A 200 2.21 -9.43 -11.83
C ILE A 200 3.41 -10.36 -11.96
N GLU A 201 3.32 -11.60 -11.49
CA GLU A 201 4.42 -12.57 -11.59
C GLU A 201 4.73 -12.94 -13.03
N GLU A 202 3.72 -13.09 -13.89
CA GLU A 202 3.93 -13.35 -15.30
C GLU A 202 4.54 -12.15 -16.04
N ALA A 203 4.03 -10.94 -15.78
CA ALA A 203 4.60 -9.71 -16.34
C ALA A 203 6.07 -9.58 -15.95
N LYS A 204 6.41 -9.82 -14.67
CA LYS A 204 7.80 -9.86 -14.21
C LYS A 204 8.62 -10.83 -15.03
N LYS A 205 8.23 -12.09 -15.24
CA LYS A 205 9.03 -13.06 -16.05
C LYS A 205 9.35 -12.54 -17.45
N VAL A 206 8.36 -11.93 -18.11
CA VAL A 206 8.54 -11.34 -19.44
C VAL A 206 9.51 -10.14 -19.42
N LEU A 207 9.46 -9.34 -18.36
CA LEU A 207 10.32 -8.16 -18.17
C LEU A 207 11.71 -8.48 -17.59
N THR A 208 11.88 -9.64 -16.96
CA THR A 208 13.05 -10.01 -16.13
C THR A 208 14.16 -10.74 -16.88
N GLN A 209 14.31 -10.41 -18.16
CA GLN A 209 15.67 -10.25 -18.69
C GLN A 209 16.45 -9.14 -17.96
N ILE A 210 15.80 -8.40 -17.05
CA ILE A 210 16.38 -7.46 -16.09
C ILE A 210 16.26 -8.02 -14.65
N ASP A 211 17.42 -8.30 -14.07
CA ASP A 211 17.79 -8.86 -12.75
C ASP A 211 16.80 -8.65 -11.55
N MET A 212 15.93 -9.65 -11.28
CA MET A 212 14.96 -9.66 -10.16
C MET A 212 15.60 -9.62 -8.76
N THR A 213 16.88 -9.94 -8.64
CA THR A 213 17.59 -10.04 -7.35
C THR A 213 17.70 -8.71 -6.59
N ARG A 214 17.37 -7.59 -7.24
CA ARG A 214 17.52 -6.23 -6.73
C ARG A 214 16.24 -5.60 -6.17
N ILE A 215 15.11 -6.29 -6.23
CA ILE A 215 13.83 -5.80 -5.70
C ILE A 215 13.82 -5.98 -4.17
N PRO A 216 13.52 -4.93 -3.36
CA PRO A 216 13.52 -5.03 -1.90
C PRO A 216 12.53 -6.07 -1.34
N THR A 217 11.34 -6.20 -1.92
CA THR A 217 10.35 -7.22 -1.52
C THR A 217 10.83 -8.63 -1.83
N TYR A 218 11.51 -8.83 -2.97
CA TYR A 218 12.14 -10.10 -3.29
C TYR A 218 13.24 -10.44 -2.27
N ARG A 219 14.06 -9.47 -1.86
CA ARG A 219 15.07 -9.67 -0.81
C ARG A 219 14.45 -10.06 0.53
N ILE A 220 13.43 -9.34 0.99
CA ILE A 220 12.73 -9.65 2.25
C ILE A 220 12.06 -11.03 2.18
N GLY A 221 11.42 -11.36 1.04
CA GLY A 221 10.79 -12.65 0.81
C GLY A 221 11.81 -13.81 0.76
N MET A 222 12.94 -13.60 0.09
CA MET A 222 14.05 -14.56 0.02
C MET A 222 14.72 -14.76 1.37
N GLU A 223 14.98 -13.68 2.12
CA GLU A 223 15.56 -13.75 3.48
C GLU A 223 14.64 -14.55 4.40
N LYS A 224 13.34 -14.23 4.44
CA LYS A 224 12.36 -15.01 5.23
C LYS A 224 12.22 -16.45 4.75
N GLY A 225 12.26 -16.69 3.44
CA GLY A 225 12.21 -18.04 2.86
C GLY A 225 13.43 -18.87 3.26
N MET A 226 14.63 -18.27 3.24
CA MET A 226 15.85 -18.90 3.72
C MET A 226 15.82 -19.17 5.22
N GLU A 227 15.35 -18.23 6.04
CA GLU A 227 15.19 -18.42 7.49
C GLU A 227 14.26 -19.59 7.79
N LYS A 228 13.09 -19.63 7.15
CA LYS A 228 12.12 -20.72 7.33
C LYS A 228 12.70 -22.07 6.91
N GLY A 229 13.39 -22.14 5.77
CA GLY A 229 14.05 -23.36 5.31
C GLY A 229 15.15 -23.84 6.26
N LYS A 230 15.94 -22.92 6.81
CA LYS A 230 16.96 -23.24 7.83
C LYS A 230 16.33 -23.74 9.13
N ALA A 231 15.25 -23.09 9.60
CA ALA A 231 14.53 -23.47 10.81
C ALA A 231 13.91 -24.87 10.70
N GLU A 232 13.30 -25.18 9.56
CA GLU A 232 12.71 -26.50 9.28
C GLU A 232 13.78 -27.60 9.20
N PHE A 233 14.88 -27.33 8.50
CA PHE A 233 16.01 -28.26 8.42
C PHE A 233 16.66 -28.47 9.79
N PHE A 234 16.87 -27.40 10.55
CA PHE A 234 17.46 -27.45 11.89
C PHE A 234 16.57 -28.22 12.88
N SER A 235 15.26 -27.97 12.87
CA SER A 235 14.28 -28.73 13.65
C SER A 235 14.28 -30.23 13.30
N THR A 236 14.45 -30.55 12.01
CA THR A 236 14.58 -31.94 11.54
C THR A 236 15.82 -32.61 12.13
N LEU A 237 16.97 -31.94 12.09
CA LEU A 237 18.22 -32.48 12.64
C LEU A 237 18.16 -32.66 14.17
N LEU A 238 17.61 -31.68 14.89
CA LEU A 238 17.44 -31.80 16.35
C LEU A 238 16.48 -32.93 16.71
N SER A 239 15.39 -33.09 15.94
CA SER A 239 14.44 -34.19 16.14
C SER A 239 15.09 -35.55 15.89
N GLN A 240 15.97 -35.66 14.89
CA GLN A 240 16.74 -36.89 14.63
C GLN A 240 17.75 -37.19 15.73
N LYS A 241 18.41 -36.17 16.30
CA LYS A 241 19.48 -36.35 17.31
C LYS A 241 18.96 -36.54 18.73
N PHE A 242 17.92 -35.79 19.12
CA PHE A 242 17.44 -35.71 20.50
C PHE A 242 15.99 -36.22 20.67
N GLY A 243 15.31 -36.59 19.58
CA GLY A 243 13.91 -37.02 19.60
C GLY A 243 12.94 -35.83 19.59
N THR A 244 11.67 -36.08 19.95
CA THR A 244 10.60 -35.07 19.88
C THR A 244 10.98 -33.78 20.61
N LEU A 245 10.92 -32.65 19.89
CA LEU A 245 11.28 -31.36 20.45
C LEU A 245 10.16 -30.82 21.36
N PRO A 246 10.51 -30.27 22.55
CA PRO A 246 9.54 -29.55 23.37
C PRO A 246 8.91 -28.38 22.60
N PRO A 247 7.61 -28.06 22.80
CA PRO A 247 6.93 -26.98 22.08
C PRO A 247 7.64 -25.61 22.22
N LEU A 248 8.22 -25.35 23.38
CA LEU A 248 8.98 -24.11 23.64
C LEU A 248 10.25 -24.00 22.78
N VAL A 249 10.87 -25.14 22.47
CA VAL A 249 12.06 -25.22 21.61
C VAL A 249 11.67 -25.02 20.15
N ALA A 250 10.58 -25.65 19.69
CA ALA A 250 10.07 -25.46 18.34
C ALA A 250 9.70 -23.98 18.08
N GLN A 251 8.99 -23.36 19.03
CA GLN A 251 8.63 -21.94 18.95
C GLN A 251 9.86 -21.02 18.96
N ARG A 252 10.92 -21.39 19.69
CA ARG A 252 12.18 -20.63 19.68
C ARG A 252 12.89 -20.72 18.32
N ILE A 253 12.83 -21.88 17.65
CA ILE A 253 13.44 -22.08 16.33
C ILE A 253 12.66 -21.33 15.24
N ASP A 254 11.33 -21.34 15.29
CA ASP A 254 10.47 -20.67 14.29
C ASP A 254 10.62 -19.13 14.29
N ASN A 255 11.03 -18.56 15.41
CA ASN A 255 11.25 -17.11 15.56
C ASN A 255 12.72 -16.70 15.45
N ALA A 256 13.64 -17.65 15.23
CA ALA A 256 15.07 -17.38 15.19
C ALA A 256 15.51 -16.78 13.85
N HIS A 257 16.47 -15.87 13.91
CA HIS A 257 17.07 -15.29 12.71
C HIS A 257 18.10 -16.24 12.08
N SER A 258 18.40 -16.03 10.79
CA SER A 258 19.34 -16.86 10.03
C SER A 258 20.71 -17.03 10.73
N GLU A 259 21.21 -16.00 11.41
CA GLU A 259 22.50 -16.03 12.12
C GLU A 259 22.48 -16.96 13.35
N GLU A 260 21.38 -16.93 14.12
CA GLU A 260 21.19 -17.79 15.29
C GLU A 260 21.08 -19.27 14.88
N LEU A 261 20.34 -19.54 13.81
CA LEU A 261 20.18 -20.90 13.27
C LEU A 261 21.51 -21.49 12.77
N VAL A 262 22.39 -20.68 12.19
CA VAL A 262 23.73 -21.12 11.77
C VAL A 262 24.59 -21.42 13.00
N MET A 263 24.61 -20.54 13.99
CA MET A 263 25.36 -20.73 15.23
C MET A 263 24.96 -22.01 15.98
N TRP A 264 23.65 -22.25 16.15
CA TRP A 264 23.14 -23.46 16.77
C TRP A 264 23.38 -24.70 15.89
N GLY A 265 23.30 -24.53 14.57
CA GLY A 265 23.61 -25.56 13.58
C GLY A 265 25.03 -26.11 13.69
N GLU A 266 26.03 -25.29 13.99
CA GLU A 266 27.40 -25.77 14.22
C GLU A 266 27.54 -26.58 15.52
N ARG A 267 26.85 -26.13 16.57
CA ARG A 267 26.85 -26.77 17.90
C ARG A 267 26.15 -28.12 17.90
N ILE A 268 25.22 -28.35 16.97
CA ILE A 268 24.48 -29.61 16.88
C ILE A 268 25.40 -30.81 16.71
N LEU A 269 26.60 -30.65 16.12
CA LEU A 269 27.50 -31.76 15.87
C LEU A 269 28.14 -32.29 17.15
N THR A 270 28.42 -31.42 18.13
CA THR A 270 29.19 -31.73 19.33
C THR A 270 28.34 -31.75 20.61
N ALA A 271 27.23 -31.01 20.63
CA ALA A 271 26.34 -30.91 21.78
C ALA A 271 25.71 -32.26 22.16
N LYS A 272 25.59 -32.52 23.46
CA LYS A 272 25.00 -33.72 24.05
C LYS A 272 23.58 -33.51 24.57
N SER A 273 23.12 -32.26 24.63
CA SER A 273 21.77 -31.90 25.05
C SER A 273 21.25 -30.69 24.25
N LEU A 274 19.95 -30.43 24.32
CA LEU A 274 19.35 -29.22 23.73
C LEU A 274 19.90 -27.95 24.39
N ASP A 275 20.13 -27.96 25.70
CA ASP A 275 20.68 -26.80 26.41
C ASP A 275 22.07 -26.41 25.89
N GLU A 276 22.93 -27.38 25.58
CA GLU A 276 24.25 -27.15 24.98
C GLU A 276 24.19 -26.63 23.54
N VAL A 277 23.11 -26.90 22.81
CA VAL A 277 22.90 -26.36 21.45
C VAL A 277 22.53 -24.87 21.53
N PHE A 278 21.67 -24.51 22.47
CA PHE A 278 21.08 -23.18 22.59
C PHE A 278 21.80 -22.21 23.54
N SER A 279 22.91 -22.64 24.17
CA SER A 279 23.81 -21.84 25.01
C SER A 279 24.88 -21.15 24.18
#